data_AF-A0A0R0J7Z1-F1
#
_entry.id   AF-A0A0R0J7Z1-F1
#
_cell.length_a   1.000
_cell.length_b   1.000
_cell.length_c   1.000
_cell.angle_alpha   90.00
_cell.angle_beta   90.00
_cell.angle_gamma   90.00
#
_symmetry.space_group_name_H-M   'P 1'
#
loop_
_entity.id
_entity.type
_entity.pdbx_description
1 polymer ?
#
loop_
_entity_poly.entity_id
_entity_poly.type
_entity_poly.pdbx_seq_one_letter_code
_entity_poly.pdbx_strand_id
1 'polypeptide(L)' 'MQKVDIKKRVGMKEVEEIVEEVQNELKNLSYLESGLRQKAIDWLAENLNKLAILKSLSLDQKEEYIMVFMS' A
#
# COMPACT_ATOMS: atom_id res chain seq x y z
N MET A 1 20.69 -13.58 -23.95
CA MET A 1 19.29 -13.36 -23.53
C MET A 1 19.24 -13.08 -22.02
N GLN A 2 19.77 -11.96 -21.51
CA GLN A 2 19.83 -11.70 -20.05
C GLN A 2 19.20 -10.38 -19.57
N LYS A 3 18.93 -9.42 -20.45
CA LYS A 3 18.40 -8.11 -20.02
C LYS A 3 16.91 -8.15 -19.62
N VAL A 4 16.13 -9.09 -20.15
CA VAL A 4 14.67 -9.16 -19.91
C VAL A 4 14.37 -9.74 -18.52
N ASP A 5 15.10 -10.78 -18.11
CA ASP A 5 14.92 -11.41 -16.80
C ASP A 5 15.29 -10.49 -15.64
N ILE A 6 16.36 -9.69 -15.79
CA ILE A 6 16.76 -8.73 -14.74
C ILE A 6 15.69 -7.66 -14.57
N LYS A 7 15.19 -7.06 -15.65
CA LYS A 7 14.14 -6.02 -15.57
C LYS A 7 12.85 -6.55 -14.91
N LYS A 8 12.42 -7.77 -15.26
CA LYS A 8 11.23 -8.39 -14.64
C LYS A 8 11.43 -8.67 -13.15
N ARG A 9 12.61 -9.16 -12.75
CA ARG A 9 12.94 -9.40 -11.33
C ARG A 9 12.99 -8.12 -10.51
N VAL A 10 13.57 -7.04 -11.05
CA VAL A 10 13.63 -5.74 -10.37
C VAL A 10 12.22 -5.18 -10.16
N GLY A 11 11.37 -5.20 -11.20
CA GLY A 11 9.99 -4.73 -11.07
C GLY A 11 9.16 -5.56 -10.10
N MET A 12 9.36 -6.89 -10.05
CA MET A 12 8.66 -7.75 -9.08
C MET A 12 9.10 -7.48 -7.64
N LYS A 13 10.41 -7.29 -7.40
CA LYS A 13 10.95 -6.94 -6.08
C LYS A 13 10.42 -5.60 -5.58
N GLU A 14 10.32 -4.61 -6.47
CA GLU A 14 9.76 -3.30 -6.14
C GLU A 14 8.28 -3.39 -5.74
N VAL A 15 7.48 -4.17 -6.48
CA VAL A 15 6.07 -4.40 -6.14
C VAL A 15 5.92 -5.13 -4.81
N GLU A 16 6.74 -6.14 -4.54
CA GLU A 16 6.73 -6.85 -3.25
C GLU A 16 7.09 -5.92 -2.09
N GLU A 17 8.11 -5.07 -2.24
CA GLU A 17 8.51 -4.07 -1.24
C GLU A 17 7.40 -3.04 -0.97
N ILE A 18 6.73 -2.57 -2.02
CA ILE A 18 5.56 -1.66 -1.90
C ILE A 18 4.43 -2.34 -1.13
N VAL A 19 4.10 -3.58 -1.47
CA VAL A 19 3.01 -4.31 -0.79
C VAL A 19 3.35 -4.53 0.69
N GLU A 20 4.59 -4.89 1.01
CA GLU A 20 5.05 -5.03 2.39
C GLU A 20 4.98 -3.69 3.15
N GLU A 21 5.39 -2.60 2.51
CA GLU A 21 5.34 -1.25 3.08
C GLU A 21 3.89 -0.82 3.37
N VAL A 22 2.97 -1.07 2.44
CA VAL A 22 1.54 -0.81 2.63
C VAL A 22 0.98 -1.67 3.77
N GLN A 23 1.32 -2.96 3.82
CA GLN A 23 0.89 -3.84 4.91
C GLN A 23 1.38 -3.35 6.27
N ASN A 24 2.63 -2.92 6.36
CA ASN A 24 3.20 -2.35 7.58
C ASN A 24 2.49 -1.07 8.01
N GLU A 25 2.12 -0.22 7.05
CA GLU A 25 1.39 1.01 7.32
C GLU A 25 -0.02 0.73 7.85
N LEU A 26 -0.73 -0.22 7.22
CA LEU A 26 -2.08 -0.63 7.60
C LEU A 26 -2.13 -1.54 8.83
N LYS A 27 -1.00 -2.12 9.24
CA LYS A 27 -0.93 -3.02 10.42
C LYS A 27 -1.41 -2.34 11.69
N ASN A 28 -1.16 -1.04 11.83
CA ASN A 28 -1.57 -0.24 12.98
C ASN A 28 -3.07 0.14 12.93
N LEU A 29 -3.72 -0.06 11.79
CA LEU A 29 -5.16 0.19 11.60
C LEU A 29 -5.94 -1.09 11.88
N SER A 30 -6.06 -1.42 13.17
CA SER A 30 -6.81 -2.60 13.63
C SER A 30 -8.30 -2.53 13.32
N TYR A 31 -8.85 -1.34 13.11
CA TYR A 31 -10.26 -1.11 12.82
C TYR A 31 -10.64 -1.45 11.37
N LEU A 32 -9.67 -1.56 10.48
CA LEU A 32 -9.90 -1.89 9.08
C LEU A 32 -10.21 -3.39 8.96
N GLU A 33 -11.49 -3.74 8.73
CA GLU A 33 -11.91 -5.13 8.52
C GLU A 33 -11.04 -5.83 7.47
N SER A 34 -10.81 -7.14 7.63
CA SER A 34 -9.93 -7.90 6.73
C SER A 34 -10.24 -7.73 5.24
N GLY A 35 -11.53 -7.59 4.89
CA GLY A 35 -11.96 -7.34 3.50
C GLY A 35 -11.63 -5.94 3.00
N LEU A 36 -11.76 -4.92 3.86
CA LEU A 36 -11.34 -3.55 3.53
C LEU A 36 -9.82 -3.43 3.48
N ARG A 37 -9.10 -4.20 4.30
CA ARG A 37 -7.64 -4.24 4.31
C ARG A 37 -7.06 -4.67 2.98
N GLN A 38 -7.56 -5.74 2.37
CA GLN A 38 -7.04 -6.16 1.07
C GLN A 38 -7.30 -5.10 -0.01
N LYS A 39 -8.49 -4.50 -0.03
CA LYS A 39 -8.81 -3.41 -0.97
C LYS A 39 -7.93 -2.18 -0.76
N ALA A 40 -7.65 -1.81 0.49
CA ALA A 40 -6.74 -0.73 0.80
C ALA A 40 -5.30 -1.03 0.35
N ILE A 41 -4.86 -2.29 0.49
CA ILE A 41 -3.54 -2.73 0.01
C ILE A 41 -3.45 -2.55 -1.50
N ASP A 42 -4.40 -3.11 -2.25
CA ASP A 42 -4.39 -3.04 -3.71
C ASP A 42 -4.45 -1.58 -4.18
N TRP A 43 -5.33 -0.77 -3.57
CA TRP A 43 -5.47 0.65 -3.90
C TRP A 43 -4.19 1.46 -3.61
N LEU A 44 -3.54 1.28 -2.47
CA LEU A 44 -2.32 2.00 -2.11
C LEU A 44 -1.11 1.53 -2.93
N ALA A 45 -1.04 0.24 -3.26
CA ALA A 45 0.00 -0.31 -4.13
C ALA A 45 -0.09 0.28 -5.55
N GLU A 46 -1.30 0.53 -6.04
CA GLU A 46 -1.53 1.22 -7.32
C GLU A 46 -1.33 2.74 -7.24
N ASN A 47 -1.44 3.33 -6.05
CA ASN A 47 -1.39 4.78 -5.83
C ASN A 47 -0.30 5.17 -4.83
N LEU A 48 0.97 5.07 -5.23
CA LEU A 48 2.12 5.36 -4.36
C LEU A 48 2.12 6.78 -3.76
N ASN A 49 1.57 7.76 -4.48
CA ASN A 49 1.37 9.11 -3.93
C ASN A 49 0.40 9.11 -2.75
N LYS A 50 -0.64 8.26 -2.78
CA LYS A 50 -1.60 8.11 -1.69
C LYS A 50 -0.96 7.41 -0.49
N LEU A 51 -0.06 6.45 -0.73
CA LEU A 51 0.77 5.83 0.32
C LEU A 51 1.70 6.84 0.99
N ALA A 52 2.38 7.69 0.21
CA ALA A 52 3.23 8.74 0.76
C ALA A 52 2.46 9.74 1.63
N ILE A 53 1.25 10.13 1.22
CA ILE A 53 0.36 10.96 2.03
C ILE A 53 -0.04 10.20 3.30
N LEU A 54 -0.51 8.96 3.18
CA LEU A 54 -0.94 8.14 4.32
C LEU A 54 0.15 8.07 5.39
N LYS A 55 1.41 7.86 5.00
CA LYS A 55 2.58 7.83 5.92
C LYS A 55 2.79 9.13 6.69
N SER A 56 2.46 10.27 6.09
CA SER A 56 2.60 11.59 6.72
C SER A 56 1.49 11.92 7.71
N LEU A 57 0.39 11.16 7.70
CA LEU A 57 -0.76 11.37 8.58
C LEU A 57 -0.53 10.77 9.97
N SER A 58 -1.23 11.32 10.96
CA SER A 58 -1.39 10.66 12.27
C SER A 58 -2.27 9.42 12.17
N LEU A 59 -2.22 8.53 13.16
CA LEU A 59 -3.02 7.30 13.17
C LEU A 59 -4.52 7.59 13.00
N ASP A 60 -5.02 8.60 13.72
CA ASP A 60 -6.43 9.02 13.68
C ASP A 60 -6.84 9.53 12.28
N GLN A 61 -5.92 10.21 11.59
CA GLN A 61 -6.17 10.73 10.23
C GLN A 61 -6.04 9.66 9.15
N LYS A 62 -5.23 8.61 9.36
CA LYS A 62 -5.04 7.53 8.38
C LYS A 62 -6.33 6.78 8.10
N GLU A 63 -7.12 6.51 9.15
CA GLU A 63 -8.41 5.84 9.02
C GLU A 63 -9.39 6.68 8.20
N GLU A 64 -9.58 7.94 8.57
CA GLU A 64 -10.43 8.87 7.83
C GLU A 64 -10.01 8.98 6.37
N TYR A 65 -8.70 9.13 6.12
CA TYR A 65 -8.16 9.20 4.77
C TYR A 65 -8.50 7.95 3.95
N ILE A 66 -8.29 6.75 4.51
CA ILE A 66 -8.62 5.51 3.80
C ILE A 66 -10.12 5.42 3.52
N MET A 67 -10.97 5.73 4.51
CA MET A 67 -12.42 5.67 4.34
C MET A 67 -12.94 6.67 3.30
N VAL A 68 -12.43 7.90 3.31
CA VAL A 68 -12.85 8.96 2.37
C VAL A 68 -12.47 8.64 0.94
N PHE A 69 -11.29 8.06 0.72
CA PHE A 69 -10.78 7.80 -0.63
C PHE A 69 -11.12 6.40 -1.18
N MET A 70 -11.52 5.45 -0.34
CA MET A 70 -12.00 4.14 -0.78
C MET A 70 -13.51 4.10 -1.09
N SER A 71 -14.28 5.11 -0.64
CA SER A 71 -15.70 5.26 -0.99
C SER A 71 -15.90 5.76 -2.42
#